data_AF-A0A7Y6UCC8-F1
#
_entry.id   AF-A0A7Y6UCC8-F1
#
_cell.length_a   1.000
_cell.length_b   1.000
_cell.length_c   1.000
_cell.angle_alpha   90.00
_cell.angle_beta   90.00
_cell.angle_gamma   90.00
#
_symmetry.space_group_name_H-M   'P 1'
#
loop_
_entity.id
_entity.type
_entity.pdbx_description
1 polymer ?
#
loop_
_entity_poly.entity_id
_entity_poly.type
_entity_poly.pdbx_seq_one_letter_code
_entity_poly.pdbx_strand_id
1 'polypeptide(L)'
;MPPPAGTFRVHLIDVGTGLAILVQGHDFALLYDAGTNDPAEKPVRVLAYLAAALGASGDGLCVDRGQPAPRQRVKIDHVVLSHPHADHGSAMDLVIHCYDVANMWDSGRINETVFYREILTAVGASATAHYHTAADVPGDHVVGVKGTEIKIAKWDRFSEGDSIHLGESAKFTILHAEGKKLADPNQNSVVIAVALGTARLLLVGDAESGDREDPSAPVGDIEQFLIEQHAADIRADILQVGHHGSMTSSRRAFLDAVKPHLALVSSGPKLYGKVKLPDSVVLEALKAIGATILRTDEHDDHCDVDQRLGGDSGPGGCDSYVITIAPGQPAAQSP
;
A
#
# COMPACT_ATOMS: atom_id res chain seq x y z
N MET A 1 -4.54 -8.78 -17.63
CA MET A 1 -4.75 -7.85 -18.77
C MET A 1 -5.10 -6.49 -18.21
N PRO A 2 -4.47 -5.40 -18.69
CA PRO A 2 -4.84 -4.05 -18.28
C PRO A 2 -6.34 -3.78 -18.53
N PRO A 3 -7.01 -2.96 -17.68
CA PRO A 3 -8.37 -2.51 -17.95
C PRO A 3 -8.43 -1.65 -19.24
N PRO A 4 -9.60 -1.48 -19.87
CA PRO A 4 -9.76 -0.58 -21.01
C PRO A 4 -9.39 0.87 -20.68
N ALA A 5 -8.99 1.66 -21.67
CA ALA A 5 -8.72 3.08 -21.50
C ALA A 5 -9.88 3.82 -20.80
N GLY A 6 -9.54 4.68 -19.83
CA GLY A 6 -10.51 5.39 -18.99
C GLY A 6 -11.16 4.54 -17.89
N THR A 7 -10.86 3.24 -17.82
CA THR A 7 -11.25 2.36 -16.72
C THR A 7 -10.09 2.18 -15.76
N PHE A 8 -10.38 2.19 -14.46
CA PHE A 8 -9.39 1.90 -13.42
C PHE A 8 -9.85 0.72 -12.57
N ARG A 9 -8.89 0.02 -11.96
CA ARG A 9 -9.16 -0.99 -10.92
C ARG A 9 -8.37 -0.67 -9.67
N VAL A 10 -9.03 -0.77 -8.52
CA VAL A 10 -8.41 -0.73 -7.20
C VAL A 10 -8.59 -2.10 -6.57
N HIS A 11 -7.49 -2.72 -6.20
CA HIS A 11 -7.44 -4.07 -5.66
C HIS A 11 -7.08 -3.98 -4.18
N LEU A 12 -7.99 -4.38 -3.30
CA LEU A 12 -7.66 -4.68 -1.92
C LEU A 12 -7.14 -6.12 -1.88
N ILE A 13 -5.85 -6.30 -1.62
CA ILE A 13 -5.21 -7.61 -1.66
C ILE A 13 -5.17 -8.19 -0.25
N ASP A 14 -5.78 -9.35 -0.06
CA ASP A 14 -5.56 -10.13 1.15
C ASP A 14 -4.14 -10.73 1.10
N VAL A 15 -3.26 -10.06 1.82
CA VAL A 15 -1.86 -10.44 2.03
C VAL A 15 -1.65 -11.16 3.37
N GLY A 16 -2.73 -11.67 3.98
CA GLY A 16 -2.73 -12.18 5.35
C GLY A 16 -2.67 -11.01 6.32
N THR A 17 -1.64 -10.96 7.16
CA THR A 17 -1.46 -9.80 8.06
C THR A 17 -0.65 -8.72 7.37
N GLY A 18 -1.27 -7.57 7.11
CA GLY A 18 -0.60 -6.39 6.56
C GLY A 18 -1.45 -5.61 5.58
N LEU A 19 -0.77 -4.82 4.75
CA LEU A 19 -1.38 -3.96 3.74
C LEU A 19 -0.76 -4.16 2.35
N ALA A 20 -1.60 -4.34 1.33
CA ALA A 20 -1.22 -4.13 -0.06
C ALA A 20 -2.43 -3.70 -0.90
N ILE A 21 -2.28 -2.60 -1.64
CA ILE A 21 -3.28 -2.11 -2.60
C ILE A 21 -2.63 -2.01 -3.98
N LEU A 22 -3.21 -2.67 -4.98
CA LEU A 22 -2.82 -2.49 -6.37
C LEU A 22 -3.83 -1.56 -7.07
N VAL A 23 -3.33 -0.53 -7.75
CA VAL A 23 -4.13 0.36 -8.61
C VAL A 23 -3.68 0.17 -10.05
N GLN A 24 -4.61 -0.14 -10.94
CA GLN A 24 -4.34 -0.36 -12.35
C GLN A 24 -5.13 0.62 -13.23
N GLY A 25 -4.44 1.26 -14.16
CA GLY A 25 -5.04 1.84 -15.35
C GLY A 25 -4.70 1.01 -16.58
N HIS A 26 -5.15 1.45 -17.75
CA HIS A 26 -4.84 0.76 -19.00
C HIS A 26 -3.36 0.78 -19.39
N ASP A 27 -2.62 1.75 -18.86
CA ASP A 27 -1.26 2.14 -19.22
C ASP A 27 -0.33 2.25 -18.01
N PHE A 28 -0.80 1.90 -16.80
CA PHE A 28 0.01 1.95 -15.58
C PHE A 28 -0.40 0.92 -14.53
N ALA A 29 0.55 0.59 -13.65
CA ALA A 29 0.31 -0.10 -12.38
C ALA A 29 1.03 0.61 -11.22
N LEU A 30 0.30 0.85 -10.13
CA LEU A 30 0.80 1.36 -8.86
C LEU A 30 0.54 0.31 -7.77
N LEU A 31 1.57 -0.13 -7.06
CA LEU A 31 1.43 -0.93 -5.85
C LEU A 31 1.74 -0.06 -4.62
N TYR A 32 0.82 -0.03 -3.66
CA TYR A 32 1.00 0.65 -2.38
C TYR A 32 1.08 -0.40 -1.28
N ASP A 33 2.26 -0.49 -0.66
CA ASP A 33 2.71 -1.57 0.22
C ASP A 33 2.64 -2.97 -0.42
N ALA A 34 3.38 -3.91 0.17
CA ALA A 34 3.54 -5.27 -0.35
C ALA A 34 3.17 -6.34 0.69
N GLY A 35 2.64 -5.97 1.84
CA GLY A 35 2.30 -6.91 2.89
C GLY A 35 3.50 -7.57 3.54
N THR A 36 3.23 -8.72 4.15
CA THR A 36 4.23 -9.53 4.85
C THR A 36 4.84 -10.63 3.97
N ASN A 37 6.08 -11.02 4.28
CA ASN A 37 6.74 -12.22 3.78
C ASN A 37 6.89 -13.24 4.92
N ASP A 38 5.77 -13.61 5.54
CA ASP A 38 5.76 -14.63 6.59
C ASP A 38 6.07 -16.01 5.98
N PRO A 39 7.09 -16.75 6.48
CA PRO A 39 7.34 -18.13 6.11
C PRO A 39 6.14 -19.08 6.26
N ALA A 40 5.21 -18.79 7.16
CA ALA A 40 3.98 -19.55 7.36
C ALA A 40 2.91 -19.27 6.29
N GLU A 41 3.02 -18.16 5.56
CA GLU A 41 2.06 -17.72 4.55
C GLU A 41 2.68 -17.84 3.15
N LYS A 42 3.10 -19.06 2.81
CA LYS A 42 3.65 -19.40 1.49
C LYS A 42 2.58 -20.01 0.58
N PRO A 43 2.63 -19.71 -0.74
CA PRO A 43 3.53 -18.75 -1.38
C PRO A 43 3.18 -17.31 -0.98
N VAL A 44 4.15 -16.39 -1.12
CA VAL A 44 4.00 -14.98 -0.71
C VAL A 44 2.76 -14.39 -1.40
N ARG A 45 1.71 -14.10 -0.61
CA ARG A 45 0.36 -13.80 -1.12
C ARG A 45 0.35 -12.64 -2.12
N VAL A 46 1.13 -11.58 -1.89
CA VAL A 46 1.21 -10.45 -2.84
C VAL A 46 1.79 -10.85 -4.19
N LEU A 47 2.86 -11.66 -4.24
CA LEU A 47 3.48 -12.07 -5.51
C LEU A 47 2.54 -12.96 -6.31
N ALA A 48 1.80 -13.80 -5.60
CA ALA A 48 0.77 -14.64 -6.16
C ALA A 48 -0.37 -13.84 -6.79
N TYR A 49 -0.86 -12.85 -6.06
CA TYR A 49 -1.88 -11.95 -6.54
C TYR A 49 -1.41 -11.14 -7.75
N LEU A 50 -0.21 -10.55 -7.69
CA LEU A 50 0.35 -9.77 -8.79
C LEU A 50 0.53 -10.62 -10.06
N ALA A 51 0.94 -11.89 -9.92
CA ALA A 51 1.07 -12.79 -11.06
C ALA A 51 -0.27 -13.05 -11.75
N ALA A 52 -1.36 -13.12 -10.99
CA ALA A 52 -2.72 -13.26 -11.51
C ALA A 52 -3.24 -11.95 -12.13
N ALA A 53 -3.02 -10.81 -11.46
CA ALA A 53 -3.57 -9.51 -11.85
C ALA A 53 -2.81 -8.84 -13.01
N LEU A 54 -1.47 -8.86 -12.95
CA LEU A 54 -0.57 -8.22 -13.91
C LEU A 54 0.00 -9.21 -14.93
N GLY A 55 0.14 -10.47 -14.54
CA GLY A 55 0.84 -11.51 -15.29
C GLY A 55 2.12 -11.95 -14.56
N ALA A 56 2.48 -13.22 -14.71
CA ALA A 56 3.70 -13.77 -14.10
C ALA A 56 4.96 -13.24 -14.81
N SER A 57 5.98 -12.94 -14.01
CA SER A 57 7.33 -12.66 -14.50
C SER A 57 8.09 -13.97 -14.70
N GLY A 58 8.27 -14.39 -15.97
CA GLY A 58 8.88 -15.67 -16.32
C GLY A 58 7.90 -16.84 -16.26
N ASP A 59 8.42 -18.07 -16.11
CA ASP A 59 7.65 -19.31 -16.25
C ASP A 59 6.93 -19.75 -14.95
N GLY A 60 6.91 -18.93 -13.90
CA GLY A 60 6.28 -19.29 -12.62
C GLY A 60 6.04 -18.10 -11.68
N LEU A 61 5.48 -18.40 -10.50
CA LEU A 61 5.48 -17.50 -9.35
C LEU A 61 6.94 -17.30 -8.95
N CYS A 62 7.37 -16.05 -8.85
CA CYS A 62 8.77 -15.64 -8.76
C CYS A 62 9.69 -16.52 -7.90
N VAL A 63 10.98 -16.55 -8.27
CA VAL A 63 12.03 -17.34 -7.63
C VAL A 63 12.22 -17.03 -6.15
N ASP A 64 12.70 -18.04 -5.40
CA ASP A 64 13.13 -17.87 -4.00
C ASP A 64 14.24 -16.83 -3.86
N ARG A 65 14.33 -16.18 -2.68
CA ARG A 65 15.39 -15.23 -2.36
C ARG A 65 16.78 -15.80 -2.68
N GLY A 66 17.60 -15.00 -3.37
CA GLY A 66 18.98 -15.36 -3.72
C GLY A 66 19.12 -16.07 -5.07
N GLN A 67 18.02 -16.44 -5.72
CA GLN A 67 18.05 -16.88 -7.11
C GLN A 67 18.14 -15.67 -8.07
N PRO A 68 18.59 -15.86 -9.33
CA PRO A 68 18.56 -14.79 -10.33
C PRO A 68 17.13 -14.36 -10.66
N ALA A 69 16.94 -13.06 -10.83
CA ALA A 69 15.65 -12.51 -11.25
C ALA A 69 15.17 -13.12 -12.59
N PRO A 70 13.84 -13.22 -12.82
CA PRO A 70 13.31 -13.68 -14.09
C PRO A 70 13.84 -12.84 -15.27
N ARG A 71 14.08 -13.50 -16.42
CA ARG A 71 14.56 -12.83 -17.64
C ARG A 71 13.53 -11.85 -18.21
N GLN A 72 12.28 -12.27 -18.22
CA GLN A 72 11.15 -11.43 -18.60
C GLN A 72 10.41 -11.05 -17.32
N ARG A 73 10.34 -9.76 -17.03
CA ARG A 73 9.60 -9.23 -15.88
C ARG A 73 8.46 -8.34 -16.36
N VAL A 74 7.32 -8.47 -15.71
CA VAL A 74 6.19 -7.55 -15.92
C VAL A 74 6.50 -6.23 -15.22
N LYS A 75 6.18 -5.11 -15.87
CA LYS A 75 6.43 -3.78 -15.34
C LYS A 75 5.45 -3.42 -14.23
N ILE A 76 5.95 -2.76 -13.19
CA ILE A 76 5.14 -2.00 -12.23
C ILE A 76 5.70 -0.58 -12.22
N ASP A 77 4.89 0.41 -12.61
CA ASP A 77 5.35 1.78 -12.83
C ASP A 77 5.75 2.46 -11.52
N HIS A 78 4.95 2.25 -10.47
CA HIS A 78 5.17 2.84 -9.15
C HIS A 78 4.95 1.80 -8.06
N VAL A 79 5.88 1.73 -7.13
CA VAL A 79 5.76 0.95 -5.90
C VAL A 79 6.03 1.89 -4.73
N VAL A 80 5.08 2.01 -3.81
CA VAL A 80 5.18 2.90 -2.65
C VAL A 80 5.26 2.05 -1.40
N LEU A 81 6.29 2.25 -0.58
CA LEU A 81 6.32 1.82 0.81
C LEU A 81 5.84 2.99 1.67
N SER A 82 4.69 2.82 2.33
CA SER A 82 4.12 3.87 3.17
C SER A 82 5.05 4.19 4.34
N HIS A 83 5.50 3.18 5.07
CA HIS A 83 6.42 3.29 6.19
C HIS A 83 7.08 1.93 6.45
N PRO A 84 8.20 1.87 7.20
CA PRO A 84 9.02 0.67 7.27
C PRO A 84 8.55 -0.28 8.39
N HIS A 85 7.29 -0.70 8.40
CA HIS A 85 6.84 -1.86 9.18
C HIS A 85 6.83 -3.15 8.35
N ALA A 86 6.99 -4.29 9.01
CA ALA A 86 7.25 -5.56 8.34
C ALA A 86 6.04 -6.06 7.54
N ASP A 87 4.84 -5.80 8.04
CA ASP A 87 3.56 -6.12 7.43
C ASP A 87 3.15 -5.15 6.31
N HIS A 88 4.00 -4.15 6.02
CA HIS A 88 3.89 -3.28 4.84
C HIS A 88 4.97 -3.59 3.81
N GLY A 89 6.20 -3.82 4.26
CA GLY A 89 7.37 -3.84 3.37
C GLY A 89 8.10 -5.18 3.27
N SER A 90 7.81 -6.20 4.08
CA SER A 90 8.73 -7.35 4.15
C SER A 90 8.71 -8.26 2.92
N ALA A 91 7.70 -8.17 2.06
CA ALA A 91 7.69 -8.79 0.72
C ALA A 91 8.17 -7.87 -0.40
N MET A 92 8.50 -6.60 -0.10
CA MET A 92 8.79 -5.58 -1.10
C MET A 92 10.10 -5.85 -1.86
N ASP A 93 11.11 -6.40 -1.20
CA ASP A 93 12.36 -6.81 -1.85
C ASP A 93 12.11 -7.84 -2.95
N LEU A 94 11.18 -8.77 -2.71
CA LEU A 94 10.74 -9.74 -3.69
C LEU A 94 9.97 -9.05 -4.82
N VAL A 95 9.05 -8.12 -4.54
CA VAL A 95 8.37 -7.37 -5.62
C VAL A 95 9.38 -6.70 -6.56
N ILE A 96 10.38 -6.01 -6.01
CA ILE A 96 11.45 -5.34 -6.77
C ILE A 96 12.30 -6.35 -7.56
N HIS A 97 12.57 -7.51 -6.98
CA HIS A 97 13.33 -8.56 -7.64
C HIS A 97 12.56 -9.25 -8.78
N CYS A 98 11.26 -9.44 -8.59
CA CYS A 98 10.38 -10.24 -9.44
C CYS A 98 9.74 -9.44 -10.56
N TYR A 99 9.51 -8.15 -10.37
CA TYR A 99 8.88 -7.26 -11.34
C TYR A 99 9.85 -6.19 -11.81
N ASP A 100 9.57 -5.61 -12.98
CA ASP A 100 10.34 -4.47 -13.46
C ASP A 100 9.77 -3.18 -12.85
N VAL A 101 10.20 -2.89 -11.63
CA VAL A 101 9.76 -1.70 -10.88
C VAL A 101 10.46 -0.48 -11.44
N ALA A 102 9.69 0.48 -11.96
CA ALA A 102 10.26 1.70 -12.54
C ALA A 102 10.54 2.77 -11.47
N ASN A 103 9.64 2.97 -10.50
CA ASN A 103 9.81 3.94 -9.42
C ASN A 103 9.49 3.30 -8.07
N MET A 104 10.43 3.37 -7.12
CA MET A 104 10.25 2.94 -5.74
C MET A 104 10.20 4.17 -4.83
N TRP A 105 9.08 4.39 -4.15
CA TRP A 105 8.85 5.54 -3.26
C TRP A 105 8.91 5.05 -1.81
N ASP A 106 9.70 5.72 -0.97
CA ASP A 106 9.84 5.41 0.46
C ASP A 106 9.74 6.70 1.29
N SER A 107 9.05 6.63 2.42
CA SER A 107 9.12 7.62 3.51
C SER A 107 10.54 8.13 3.80
N GLY A 108 11.57 7.33 3.56
CA GLY A 108 12.96 7.68 3.87
C GLY A 108 13.31 7.50 5.34
N ARG A 109 12.37 7.00 6.14
CA ARG A 109 12.60 6.66 7.53
C ARG A 109 13.40 5.37 7.64
N ILE A 110 14.72 5.47 7.78
CA ILE A 110 15.59 4.30 7.88
C ILE A 110 15.20 3.38 9.06
N ASN A 111 14.96 2.10 8.76
CA ASN A 111 14.75 1.03 9.74
C ASN A 111 15.92 0.04 9.76
N GLU A 112 16.34 -0.40 10.95
CA GLU A 112 17.47 -1.29 11.17
C GLU A 112 17.12 -2.79 11.01
N THR A 113 15.89 -3.08 10.58
CA THR A 113 15.40 -4.44 10.36
C THR A 113 16.05 -5.07 9.13
N VAL A 114 16.08 -6.41 9.12
CA VAL A 114 16.61 -7.18 7.99
C VAL A 114 15.82 -6.89 6.71
N PHE A 115 14.49 -6.87 6.79
CA PHE A 115 13.66 -6.67 5.60
C PHE A 115 13.90 -5.30 4.95
N TYR A 116 14.04 -4.23 5.75
CA TYR A 116 14.26 -2.89 5.19
C TYR A 116 15.61 -2.78 4.47
N ARG A 117 16.66 -3.40 5.04
CA ARG A 117 17.95 -3.55 4.33
C ARG A 117 17.79 -4.32 3.02
N GLU A 118 16.98 -5.38 2.99
CA GLU A 118 16.73 -6.16 1.78
C GLU A 118 16.03 -5.34 0.69
N ILE A 119 15.10 -4.46 1.06
CA ILE A 119 14.47 -3.51 0.12
C ILE A 119 15.53 -2.62 -0.51
N LEU A 120 16.32 -1.91 0.30
CA LEU A 120 17.34 -0.99 -0.22
C LEU A 120 18.40 -1.73 -1.04
N THR A 121 18.74 -2.96 -0.66
CA THR A 121 19.66 -3.82 -1.43
C THR A 121 19.06 -4.17 -2.79
N ALA A 122 17.78 -4.53 -2.85
CA ALA A 122 17.08 -4.82 -4.10
C ALA A 122 16.99 -3.58 -5.00
N VAL A 123 16.72 -2.40 -4.42
CA VAL A 123 16.73 -1.12 -5.14
C VAL A 123 18.12 -0.83 -5.71
N GLY A 124 19.18 -0.91 -4.88
CA GLY A 124 20.55 -0.64 -5.31
C GLY A 124 21.07 -1.62 -6.37
N ALA A 125 20.56 -2.85 -6.39
CA ALA A 125 20.86 -3.86 -7.40
C ALA A 125 19.99 -3.74 -8.67
N SER A 126 18.88 -3.00 -8.63
CA SER A 126 17.96 -2.86 -9.74
C SER A 126 18.53 -1.97 -10.84
N ALA A 127 18.45 -2.42 -12.09
CA ALA A 127 18.83 -1.62 -13.26
C ALA A 127 17.76 -0.58 -13.62
N THR A 128 16.52 -0.82 -13.23
CA THR A 128 15.34 -0.09 -13.70
C THR A 128 14.76 0.82 -12.63
N ALA A 129 14.80 0.42 -11.35
CA ALA A 129 14.22 1.20 -10.28
C ALA A 129 14.91 2.56 -10.12
N HIS A 130 14.10 3.61 -10.18
CA HIS A 130 14.42 4.94 -9.67
C HIS A 130 13.92 5.02 -8.22
N TYR A 131 14.83 5.23 -7.28
CA TYR A 131 14.48 5.41 -5.88
C TYR A 131 14.05 6.86 -5.61
N HIS A 132 12.93 7.03 -4.92
CA HIS A 132 12.38 8.31 -4.50
C HIS A 132 12.22 8.28 -2.99
N THR A 133 12.73 9.27 -2.28
CA THR A 133 12.62 9.32 -0.81
C THR A 133 12.19 10.69 -0.29
N ALA A 134 11.51 10.75 0.85
CA ALA A 134 11.22 12.04 1.50
C ALA A 134 12.42 12.59 2.31
N ALA A 135 13.39 11.74 2.63
CA ALA A 135 14.64 12.11 3.30
C ALA A 135 15.59 12.91 2.38
N ASP A 136 16.55 13.59 2.99
CA ASP A 136 17.62 14.25 2.22
C ASP A 136 18.50 13.22 1.53
N VAL A 137 18.89 13.51 0.28
CA VAL A 137 19.74 12.62 -0.52
C VAL A 137 21.22 12.89 -0.20
N PRO A 138 21.97 11.91 0.33
CA PRO A 138 23.42 12.07 0.53
C PRO A 138 24.14 12.29 -0.79
N GLY A 139 25.15 13.16 -0.81
CA GLY A 139 25.86 13.51 -2.06
C GLY A 139 26.59 12.34 -2.73
N ASP A 140 26.90 11.28 -1.98
CA ASP A 140 27.50 10.04 -2.49
C ASP A 140 26.47 8.96 -2.85
N HIS A 141 25.18 9.22 -2.59
CA HIS A 141 24.06 8.29 -2.72
C HIS A 141 24.26 6.97 -1.98
N VAL A 142 24.89 7.05 -0.79
CA VAL A 142 25.09 5.92 0.10
C VAL A 142 24.14 6.02 1.29
N VAL A 143 23.42 4.94 1.58
CA VAL A 143 22.57 4.81 2.75
C VAL A 143 23.14 3.78 3.72
N GLY A 144 23.35 4.20 4.96
CA GLY A 144 23.74 3.33 6.05
C GLY A 144 22.53 2.60 6.63
N VAL A 145 22.62 1.28 6.73
CA VAL A 145 21.66 0.43 7.44
C VAL A 145 22.41 -0.60 8.28
N LYS A 146 21.77 -1.21 9.28
CA LYS A 146 22.43 -2.14 10.20
C LYS A 146 23.37 -3.14 9.51
N GLY A 147 24.66 -2.91 9.71
CA GLY A 147 25.76 -3.79 9.29
C GLY A 147 26.22 -3.61 7.83
N THR A 148 25.73 -2.62 7.09
CA THR A 148 26.17 -2.39 5.71
C THR A 148 25.88 -0.97 5.21
N GLU A 149 26.50 -0.62 4.09
CA GLU A 149 26.26 0.60 3.34
C GLU A 149 25.80 0.20 1.94
N ILE A 150 24.70 0.81 1.48
CA ILE A 150 24.11 0.49 0.19
C ILE A 150 24.22 1.71 -0.70
N LYS A 151 24.80 1.53 -1.88
CA LYS A 151 24.84 2.57 -2.90
C LYS A 151 23.65 2.43 -3.84
N ILE A 152 22.92 3.52 -4.06
CA ILE A 152 21.79 3.57 -5.00
C ILE A 152 22.13 4.56 -6.10
N ALA A 153 22.03 4.14 -7.37
CA ALA A 153 22.53 4.93 -8.49
C ALA A 153 21.54 6.02 -8.98
N LYS A 154 20.24 5.75 -8.92
CA LYS A 154 19.16 6.66 -9.32
C LYS A 154 18.33 6.97 -8.09
N TRP A 155 18.47 8.17 -7.56
CA TRP A 155 17.87 8.58 -6.31
C TRP A 155 17.49 10.05 -6.39
N ASP A 156 16.19 10.34 -6.27
CA ASP A 156 15.66 11.69 -6.10
C ASP A 156 14.91 11.86 -4.77
N ARG A 157 14.80 13.12 -4.32
CA ARG A 157 13.95 13.49 -3.19
C ARG A 157 12.56 13.88 -3.68
N PHE A 158 11.52 13.49 -2.95
CA PHE A 158 10.16 14.01 -3.12
C PHE A 158 9.69 14.75 -1.87
N SER A 159 8.58 15.46 -1.96
CA SER A 159 7.99 16.25 -0.88
C SER A 159 6.47 16.25 -0.92
N GLU A 160 5.89 16.68 0.19
CA GLU A 160 4.47 17.03 0.28
C GLU A 160 4.10 18.04 -0.81
N GLY A 161 2.96 17.81 -1.46
CA GLY A 161 2.47 18.59 -2.58
C GLY A 161 2.96 18.13 -3.96
N ASP A 162 4.00 17.29 -4.05
CA ASP A 162 4.45 16.74 -5.33
C ASP A 162 3.34 15.91 -5.97
N SER A 163 3.17 16.07 -7.28
CA SER A 163 2.14 15.38 -8.07
C SER A 163 2.75 14.62 -9.22
N ILE A 164 2.47 13.31 -9.27
CA ILE A 164 3.10 12.36 -10.17
C ILE A 164 2.01 11.81 -11.09
N HIS A 165 2.20 11.98 -12.41
CA HIS A 165 1.37 11.31 -13.40
C HIS A 165 1.64 9.80 -13.38
N LEU A 166 0.58 9.02 -13.25
CA LEU A 166 0.64 7.55 -13.30
C LEU A 166 0.56 7.05 -14.74
N GLY A 167 -0.25 7.74 -15.56
CA GLY A 167 -0.46 7.48 -16.98
C GLY A 167 -1.18 8.66 -17.61
N GLU A 168 -1.91 8.44 -18.70
CA GLU A 168 -2.59 9.50 -19.45
C GLU A 168 -3.69 10.21 -18.63
N SER A 169 -4.41 9.46 -17.77
CA SER A 169 -5.65 9.92 -17.14
C SER A 169 -5.67 9.78 -15.61
N ALA A 170 -4.51 9.52 -14.98
CA ALA A 170 -4.40 9.37 -13.55
C ALA A 170 -3.13 10.00 -13.00
N LYS A 171 -3.19 10.42 -11.74
CA LYS A 171 -2.05 10.93 -10.99
C LYS A 171 -2.22 10.64 -9.50
N PHE A 172 -1.13 10.63 -8.74
CA PHE A 172 -1.20 10.76 -7.30
C PHE A 172 -0.51 12.05 -6.84
N THR A 173 -0.95 12.58 -5.71
CA THR A 173 -0.31 13.70 -5.01
C THR A 173 0.12 13.23 -3.63
N ILE A 174 1.35 13.57 -3.23
CA ILE A 174 1.86 13.32 -1.87
C ILE A 174 1.19 14.30 -0.91
N LEU A 175 0.47 13.81 0.09
CA LEU A 175 -0.20 14.63 1.11
C LEU A 175 0.53 14.62 2.45
N HIS A 176 1.34 13.60 2.73
CA HIS A 176 2.20 13.57 3.91
C HIS A 176 3.42 12.71 3.60
N ALA A 177 4.60 13.19 3.97
CA ALA A 177 5.84 12.42 3.90
C ALA A 177 6.93 13.05 4.76
N GLU A 178 7.18 12.48 5.94
CA GLU A 178 8.27 12.92 6.81
C GLU A 178 9.53 12.07 6.55
N GLY A 179 10.61 12.73 6.15
CA GLY A 179 11.92 12.11 5.90
C GLY A 179 12.76 11.89 7.16
N LYS A 180 12.33 12.45 8.30
CA LYS A 180 13.03 12.29 9.60
C LYS A 180 12.74 10.95 10.25
N LYS A 181 13.69 10.45 11.03
CA LYS A 181 13.52 9.25 11.87
C LYS A 181 12.70 9.57 13.12
N LEU A 182 11.36 9.58 13.00
CA LEU A 182 10.46 9.72 14.14
C LEU A 182 10.49 8.46 15.02
N ALA A 183 10.08 8.60 16.29
CA ALA A 183 10.09 7.50 17.24
C ALA A 183 9.19 6.34 16.78
N ASP A 184 7.97 6.68 16.39
CA ASP A 184 7.00 5.74 15.81
C ASP A 184 7.14 5.74 14.27
N PRO A 185 7.39 4.57 13.63
CA PRO A 185 7.38 4.47 12.17
C PRO A 185 6.04 4.81 11.50
N ASN A 186 4.91 4.62 12.17
CA ASN A 186 3.58 4.93 11.62
C ASN A 186 3.44 6.41 11.28
N GLN A 187 4.09 7.26 12.07
CA GLN A 187 4.14 8.71 11.91
C GLN A 187 4.97 9.16 10.68
N ASN A 188 5.57 8.21 9.95
CA ASN A 188 6.26 8.46 8.68
C ASN A 188 5.45 7.97 7.46
N SER A 189 4.21 7.52 7.63
CA SER A 189 3.36 7.01 6.55
C SER A 189 3.26 7.99 5.39
N VAL A 190 3.68 7.57 4.19
CA VAL A 190 3.51 8.33 2.95
C VAL A 190 2.04 8.30 2.56
N VAL A 191 1.33 9.40 2.77
CA VAL A 191 -0.09 9.51 2.40
C VAL A 191 -0.20 10.03 0.98
N ILE A 192 -0.96 9.34 0.13
CA ILE A 192 -1.19 9.76 -1.26
C ILE A 192 -2.68 9.85 -1.60
N ALA A 193 -3.07 10.94 -2.27
CA ALA A 193 -4.35 11.07 -2.91
C ALA A 193 -4.22 10.73 -4.40
N VAL A 194 -4.92 9.70 -4.85
CA VAL A 194 -4.90 9.19 -6.22
C VAL A 194 -6.17 9.65 -6.95
N ALA A 195 -6.00 10.42 -8.02
CA ALA A 195 -7.08 10.82 -8.91
C ALA A 195 -7.20 9.80 -10.05
N LEU A 196 -8.37 9.15 -10.13
CA LEU A 196 -8.71 8.09 -11.09
C LEU A 196 -9.92 8.53 -11.92
N GLY A 197 -9.68 9.44 -12.87
CA GLY A 197 -10.76 10.09 -13.61
C GLY A 197 -11.62 10.96 -12.68
N THR A 198 -12.90 10.59 -12.52
CA THR A 198 -13.82 11.28 -11.60
C THR A 198 -13.79 10.74 -10.18
N ALA A 199 -13.16 9.59 -9.94
CA ALA A 199 -13.04 8.99 -8.61
C ALA A 199 -11.75 9.41 -7.92
N ARG A 200 -11.79 9.47 -6.59
CA ARG A 200 -10.64 9.79 -5.73
C ARG A 200 -10.42 8.65 -4.73
N LEU A 201 -9.18 8.17 -4.67
CA LEU A 201 -8.72 7.17 -3.70
C LEU A 201 -7.72 7.83 -2.75
N LEU A 202 -7.90 7.66 -1.44
CA LEU A 202 -6.94 8.08 -0.43
C LEU A 202 -6.26 6.84 0.18
N LEU A 203 -4.94 6.79 0.08
CA LEU A 203 -4.09 5.76 0.67
C LEU A 203 -3.25 6.38 1.77
N VAL A 204 -3.39 5.89 2.99
CA VAL A 204 -2.85 6.54 4.20
C VAL A 204 -1.82 5.69 4.95
N GLY A 205 -1.64 4.43 4.56
CA GLY A 205 -0.79 3.49 5.28
C GLY A 205 -1.30 3.34 6.71
N ASP A 206 -0.42 3.56 7.67
CA ASP A 206 -0.73 3.54 9.10
C ASP A 206 -0.73 4.95 9.70
N ALA A 207 -1.17 5.95 8.94
CA ALA A 207 -1.39 7.28 9.50
C ALA A 207 -2.30 7.23 10.73
N GLU A 208 -1.79 7.71 11.86
CA GLU A 208 -2.50 7.70 13.14
C GLU A 208 -2.98 9.09 13.55
N SER A 209 -3.72 9.09 14.64
CA SER A 209 -4.27 10.24 15.36
C SER A 209 -4.04 10.10 16.87
N GLY A 210 -2.82 9.71 17.26
CA GLY A 210 -2.41 9.52 18.65
C GLY A 210 -2.66 8.11 19.18
N ASP A 211 -2.81 8.03 20.51
CA ASP A 211 -2.99 6.78 21.24
C ASP A 211 -4.30 6.05 20.86
N ARG A 212 -4.41 4.78 21.27
CA ARG A 212 -5.62 3.96 21.06
C ARG A 212 -6.78 4.53 21.88
N GLU A 213 -7.66 5.28 21.22
CA GLU A 213 -8.86 5.87 21.82
C GLU A 213 -10.09 5.64 20.92
N ASP A 214 -11.29 5.93 21.43
CA ASP A 214 -12.51 5.84 20.63
C ASP A 214 -12.47 6.77 19.41
N PRO A 215 -13.09 6.43 18.27
CA PRO A 215 -13.15 7.33 17.11
C PRO A 215 -13.72 8.72 17.42
N SER A 216 -14.50 8.90 18.49
CA SER A 216 -15.00 10.22 18.93
C SER A 216 -13.97 11.10 19.65
N ALA A 217 -12.79 10.58 19.99
CA ALA A 217 -11.71 11.36 20.58
C ALA A 217 -11.22 12.47 19.63
N PRO A 218 -10.56 13.53 20.16
CA PRO A 218 -9.96 14.57 19.33
C PRO A 218 -9.00 14.00 18.29
N VAL A 219 -8.93 14.68 17.14
CA VAL A 219 -7.93 14.35 16.11
C VAL A 219 -6.56 14.90 16.50
N GLY A 220 -5.51 14.16 16.16
CA GLY A 220 -4.10 14.47 16.39
C GLY A 220 -3.24 13.96 15.24
N ASP A 221 -1.92 14.08 15.39
CA ASP A 221 -0.90 13.49 14.50
C ASP A 221 -1.17 13.71 12.99
N ILE A 222 -0.94 12.68 12.17
CA ILE A 222 -1.08 12.76 10.71
C ILE A 222 -2.52 13.09 10.32
N GLU A 223 -3.53 12.53 10.98
CA GLU A 223 -4.93 12.86 10.65
C GLU A 223 -5.25 14.34 10.86
N GLN A 224 -4.75 14.95 11.94
CA GLN A 224 -4.92 16.37 12.20
C GLN A 224 -4.19 17.20 11.14
N PHE A 225 -2.94 16.84 10.86
CA PHE A 225 -2.14 17.50 9.82
C PHE A 225 -2.87 17.48 8.47
N LEU A 226 -3.39 16.32 8.06
CA LEU A 226 -4.16 16.14 6.84
C LEU A 226 -5.43 17.01 6.79
N ILE A 227 -6.16 17.12 7.90
CA ILE A 227 -7.33 18.01 7.97
C ILE A 227 -6.92 19.48 7.87
N GLU A 228 -5.84 19.89 8.53
CA GLU A 228 -5.44 21.30 8.61
C GLU A 228 -4.78 21.79 7.32
N GLN A 229 -3.92 20.97 6.72
CA GLN A 229 -3.12 21.34 5.56
C GLN A 229 -3.73 20.90 4.23
N HIS A 230 -4.53 19.82 4.23
CA HIS A 230 -4.97 19.12 3.02
C HIS A 230 -6.48 18.83 2.99
N ALA A 231 -7.32 19.58 3.71
CA ALA A 231 -8.77 19.35 3.81
C ALA A 231 -9.49 19.10 2.47
N ALA A 232 -9.11 19.85 1.42
CA ALA A 232 -9.71 19.70 0.08
C ALA A 232 -9.18 18.47 -0.66
N ASP A 233 -7.94 18.06 -0.37
CA ASP A 233 -7.26 16.97 -1.05
C ASP A 233 -7.62 15.59 -0.48
N ILE A 234 -7.96 15.53 0.82
CA ILE A 234 -8.31 14.28 1.51
C ILE A 234 -9.76 13.82 1.27
N ARG A 235 -10.62 14.65 0.66
CA ARG A 235 -11.93 14.19 0.17
C ARG A 235 -11.73 13.04 -0.81
N ALA A 236 -12.32 11.88 -0.54
CA ALA A 236 -12.14 10.69 -1.37
C ALA A 236 -13.40 9.82 -1.42
N ASP A 237 -13.63 9.16 -2.56
CA ASP A 237 -14.71 8.18 -2.72
C ASP A 237 -14.33 6.84 -2.08
N ILE A 238 -13.03 6.50 -2.12
CA ILE A 238 -12.46 5.29 -1.58
C ILE A 238 -11.36 5.67 -0.58
N LEU A 239 -11.43 5.13 0.63
CA LEU A 239 -10.42 5.28 1.67
C LEU A 239 -9.80 3.91 1.98
N GLN A 240 -8.48 3.79 1.90
CA GLN A 240 -7.79 2.75 2.67
C GLN A 240 -7.75 3.19 4.13
N VAL A 241 -8.35 2.38 5.00
CA VAL A 241 -8.52 2.67 6.43
C VAL A 241 -7.17 2.53 7.12
N GLY A 242 -6.78 3.57 7.86
CA GLY A 242 -5.48 3.63 8.52
C GLY A 242 -5.23 2.51 9.51
N HIS A 243 -3.97 2.08 9.60
CA HIS A 243 -3.45 1.18 10.64
C HIS A 243 -4.34 -0.04 10.87
N HIS A 244 -4.72 -0.67 9.75
CA HIS A 244 -5.55 -1.88 9.70
C HIS A 244 -6.90 -1.77 10.44
N GLY A 245 -7.42 -0.56 10.65
CA GLY A 245 -8.63 -0.31 11.43
C GLY A 245 -8.39 -0.27 12.95
N SER A 246 -7.18 0.13 13.39
CA SER A 246 -6.83 0.39 14.79
C SER A 246 -7.49 1.65 15.33
N MET A 247 -7.88 1.62 16.61
CA MET A 247 -8.30 2.79 17.42
C MET A 247 -7.25 3.91 17.57
N THR A 248 -6.01 3.72 17.11
CA THR A 248 -5.04 4.82 16.98
C THR A 248 -5.37 5.74 15.79
N SER A 249 -6.24 5.29 14.86
CA SER A 249 -6.58 6.01 13.64
C SER A 249 -8.11 6.11 13.46
N SER A 250 -8.52 6.66 12.33
CA SER A 250 -9.88 6.79 11.87
C SER A 250 -10.76 7.60 12.83
N ARG A 251 -10.24 8.73 13.34
CA ARG A 251 -11.06 9.63 14.15
C ARG A 251 -12.23 10.14 13.35
N ARG A 252 -13.33 10.43 14.05
CA ARG A 252 -14.57 10.89 13.44
C ARG A 252 -14.37 12.18 12.64
N ALA A 253 -13.56 13.11 13.15
CA ALA A 253 -13.23 14.35 12.44
C ALA A 253 -12.52 14.09 11.10
N PHE A 254 -11.62 13.11 11.05
CA PHE A 254 -10.94 12.69 9.83
C PHE A 254 -11.91 12.00 8.86
N LEU A 255 -12.69 11.03 9.34
CA LEU A 255 -13.69 10.33 8.54
C LEU A 255 -14.74 11.29 7.94
N ASP A 256 -15.18 12.29 8.71
CA ASP A 256 -16.13 13.32 8.26
C ASP A 256 -15.49 14.31 7.25
N ALA A 257 -14.17 14.47 7.26
CA ALA A 257 -13.44 15.27 6.28
C ALA A 257 -13.26 14.50 4.96
N VAL A 258 -12.85 13.23 5.03
CA VAL A 258 -12.64 12.34 3.88
C VAL A 258 -13.96 12.02 3.18
N LYS A 259 -15.01 11.67 3.94
CA LYS A 259 -16.34 11.24 3.46
C LYS A 259 -16.31 10.08 2.44
N PRO A 260 -15.67 8.95 2.76
CA PRO A 260 -15.62 7.82 1.84
C PRO A 260 -16.99 7.17 1.63
N HIS A 261 -17.24 6.74 0.40
CA HIS A 261 -18.33 5.78 0.09
C HIS A 261 -17.87 4.34 0.31
N LEU A 262 -16.60 4.05 0.02
CA LEU A 262 -15.96 2.76 0.23
C LEU A 262 -14.79 2.88 1.22
N ALA A 263 -14.75 2.00 2.20
CA ALA A 263 -13.67 1.88 3.18
C ALA A 263 -13.00 0.51 3.05
N LEU A 264 -11.72 0.51 2.71
CA LEU A 264 -10.90 -0.68 2.51
C LEU A 264 -10.07 -0.95 3.76
N VAL A 265 -10.37 -2.03 4.47
CA VAL A 265 -9.69 -2.44 5.70
C VAL A 265 -8.78 -3.62 5.38
N SER A 266 -7.47 -3.38 5.28
CA SER A 266 -6.50 -4.46 5.11
C SER A 266 -6.00 -4.90 6.48
N SER A 267 -6.28 -6.14 6.85
CA SER A 267 -5.96 -6.75 8.15
C SER A 267 -5.92 -8.27 7.99
N GLY A 268 -5.40 -8.99 8.99
CA GLY A 268 -5.30 -10.45 8.95
C GLY A 268 -5.51 -11.11 10.31
N PRO A 269 -5.23 -12.42 10.41
CA PRO A 269 -5.63 -13.21 11.56
C PRO A 269 -4.65 -13.07 12.73
N LYS A 270 -3.46 -12.50 12.49
CA LYS A 270 -2.43 -12.32 13.52
C LYS A 270 -2.69 -11.10 14.37
N LEU A 271 -2.16 -11.17 15.59
CA LEU A 271 -2.20 -10.07 16.53
C LEU A 271 -1.14 -9.02 16.18
N TYR A 272 -1.57 -7.76 16.24
CA TYR A 272 -0.71 -6.59 16.31
C TYR A 272 -0.33 -6.38 17.77
N GLY A 273 0.81 -6.98 18.15
CA GLY A 273 1.21 -7.11 19.54
C GLY A 273 0.24 -8.00 20.32
N LYS A 274 -0.71 -7.39 21.04
CA LYS A 274 -1.74 -8.10 21.83
C LYS A 274 -3.16 -7.87 21.31
N VAL A 275 -3.30 -7.10 20.23
CA VAL A 275 -4.59 -6.64 19.70
C VAL A 275 -4.89 -7.39 18.42
N LYS A 276 -6.14 -7.81 18.24
CA LYS A 276 -6.64 -8.26 16.93
C LYS A 276 -7.29 -7.06 16.24
N LEU A 277 -6.89 -6.78 15.01
CA LEU A 277 -7.44 -5.71 14.18
C LEU A 277 -8.31 -6.30 13.07
N PRO A 278 -9.31 -5.55 12.58
CA PRO A 278 -9.70 -4.20 12.96
C PRO A 278 -10.47 -4.14 14.28
N ASP A 279 -10.42 -2.99 14.96
CA ASP A 279 -11.25 -2.73 16.13
C ASP A 279 -12.72 -2.54 15.72
N SER A 280 -13.64 -3.23 16.39
CA SER A 280 -15.07 -3.17 16.06
C SER A 280 -15.64 -1.75 16.14
N VAL A 281 -15.14 -0.91 17.05
CA VAL A 281 -15.56 0.49 17.18
C VAL A 281 -15.19 1.34 15.95
N VAL A 282 -14.08 1.01 15.28
CA VAL A 282 -13.69 1.67 14.02
C VAL A 282 -14.63 1.25 12.88
N LEU A 283 -14.98 -0.04 12.80
CA LEU A 283 -15.96 -0.53 11.83
C LEU A 283 -17.33 0.12 12.02
N GLU A 284 -17.79 0.28 13.26
CA GLU A 284 -19.06 0.96 13.54
C GLU A 284 -19.00 2.45 13.20
N ALA A 285 -17.87 3.13 13.42
CA ALA A 285 -17.69 4.52 13.01
C ALA A 285 -17.77 4.71 11.49
N LEU A 286 -17.16 3.79 10.72
CA LEU A 286 -17.24 3.77 9.26
C LEU A 286 -18.68 3.52 8.77
N LYS A 287 -19.39 2.55 9.35
CA LYS A 287 -20.82 2.33 9.04
C LYS A 287 -21.68 3.54 9.37
N ALA A 288 -21.40 4.22 10.48
CA ALA A 288 -22.18 5.37 10.95
C ALA A 288 -22.07 6.59 10.01
N ILE A 289 -21.01 6.70 9.20
CA ILE A 289 -20.89 7.72 8.15
C ILE A 289 -21.43 7.24 6.78
N GLY A 290 -21.97 6.03 6.70
CA GLY A 290 -22.56 5.45 5.50
C GLY A 290 -21.57 4.77 4.55
N ALA A 291 -20.33 4.52 4.98
CA ALA A 291 -19.35 3.83 4.15
C ALA A 291 -19.67 2.33 4.05
N THR A 292 -19.54 1.78 2.85
CA THR A 292 -19.49 0.33 2.63
C THR A 292 -18.08 -0.17 2.94
N ILE A 293 -17.96 -1.20 3.77
CA ILE A 293 -16.68 -1.72 4.25
C ILE A 293 -16.32 -3.00 3.49
N LEU A 294 -15.11 -3.05 2.95
CA LEU A 294 -14.47 -4.25 2.40
C LEU A 294 -13.26 -4.56 3.27
N ARG A 295 -13.07 -5.83 3.67
CA ARG A 295 -12.05 -6.19 4.67
C ARG A 295 -11.45 -7.55 4.44
N THR A 296 -10.17 -7.71 4.77
CA THR A 296 -9.39 -8.92 4.43
C THR A 296 -9.15 -9.88 5.59
N ASP A 297 -9.60 -9.58 6.81
CA ASP A 297 -9.37 -10.43 8.00
C ASP A 297 -10.52 -11.42 8.28
N GLU A 298 -11.48 -11.50 7.36
CA GLU A 298 -12.51 -12.51 7.40
C GLU A 298 -11.98 -13.79 6.72
N HIS A 299 -12.70 -14.90 6.88
CA HIS A 299 -12.51 -16.19 6.17
C HIS A 299 -11.08 -16.80 6.08
N ASP A 300 -10.08 -16.31 6.82
CA ASP A 300 -8.69 -16.80 6.80
C ASP A 300 -8.56 -18.29 7.19
N ASP A 301 -9.50 -18.79 8.01
CA ASP A 301 -9.54 -20.19 8.46
C ASP A 301 -10.19 -21.15 7.43
N HIS A 302 -11.05 -20.63 6.53
CA HIS A 302 -11.77 -21.41 5.51
C HIS A 302 -12.24 -20.52 4.35
N CYS A 303 -11.68 -20.66 3.15
CA CYS A 303 -12.18 -19.98 1.95
C CYS A 303 -13.41 -20.73 1.38
N ASP A 304 -14.62 -20.21 1.57
CA ASP A 304 -15.86 -20.74 0.97
C ASP A 304 -16.30 -20.04 -0.34
N VAL A 305 -15.44 -19.20 -0.93
CA VAL A 305 -15.83 -18.32 -2.04
C VAL A 305 -15.49 -18.86 -3.44
N ASP A 306 -16.50 -18.85 -4.32
CA ASP A 306 -16.38 -19.07 -5.78
C ASP A 306 -15.61 -17.94 -6.51
N GLN A 307 -15.29 -16.83 -5.82
CA GLN A 307 -14.62 -15.64 -6.38
C GLN A 307 -13.14 -15.54 -6.00
N ARG A 308 -12.46 -16.68 -5.95
CA ARG A 308 -11.00 -16.71 -5.86
C ARG A 308 -10.42 -16.07 -7.13
N LEU A 309 -9.61 -15.02 -6.98
CA LEU A 309 -8.78 -14.55 -8.09
C LEU A 309 -7.67 -15.59 -8.34
N GLY A 310 -7.93 -16.51 -9.27
CA GLY A 310 -7.12 -17.70 -9.55
C GLY A 310 -7.83 -18.97 -9.06
N GLY A 311 -7.95 -19.98 -9.91
CA GLY A 311 -8.72 -21.21 -9.60
C GLY A 311 -8.12 -22.08 -8.48
N ASP A 312 -8.73 -23.27 -8.31
CA ASP A 312 -8.59 -24.21 -7.18
C ASP A 312 -7.17 -24.61 -6.76
N SER A 313 -6.13 -24.23 -7.52
CA SER A 313 -4.73 -24.58 -7.28
C SER A 313 -3.76 -23.38 -7.20
N GLY A 314 -4.20 -22.14 -6.91
CA GLY A 314 -3.31 -20.96 -6.85
C GLY A 314 -3.69 -19.82 -5.87
N PRO A 315 -2.75 -18.92 -5.49
CA PRO A 315 -2.77 -18.21 -4.19
C PRO A 315 -3.21 -16.73 -4.26
N GLY A 316 -3.80 -16.21 -3.16
CA GLY A 316 -4.01 -14.78 -2.94
C GLY A 316 -5.16 -14.41 -1.99
N GLY A 317 -5.17 -14.95 -0.76
CA GLY A 317 -6.15 -14.61 0.28
C GLY A 317 -7.61 -14.99 -0.03
N CYS A 318 -8.46 -15.15 0.97
CA CYS A 318 -9.88 -15.49 0.75
C CYS A 318 -10.70 -14.25 0.39
N ASP A 319 -10.26 -13.07 0.85
CA ASP A 319 -11.06 -11.84 0.81
C ASP A 319 -10.35 -10.71 0.04
N SER A 320 -9.78 -11.04 -1.12
CA SER A 320 -9.31 -10.00 -2.05
C SER A 320 -10.48 -9.40 -2.84
N TYR A 321 -10.50 -8.08 -3.01
CA TYR A 321 -11.56 -7.37 -3.72
C TYR A 321 -11.03 -6.59 -4.92
N VAL A 322 -11.83 -6.48 -5.97
CA VAL A 322 -11.56 -5.62 -7.13
C VAL A 322 -12.69 -4.62 -7.31
N ILE A 323 -12.37 -3.35 -7.10
CA ILE A 323 -13.26 -2.23 -7.37
C ILE A 323 -12.95 -1.72 -8.78
N THR A 324 -13.94 -1.74 -9.67
CA THR A 324 -13.77 -1.20 -11.03
C THR A 324 -14.43 0.17 -11.11
N ILE A 325 -13.67 1.14 -11.59
CA ILE A 325 -14.12 2.52 -11.84
C ILE A 325 -14.23 2.66 -13.36
N ALA A 326 -15.47 2.57 -13.87
CA ALA A 326 -15.74 2.73 -15.29
C ALA A 326 -15.70 4.22 -15.71
N PRO A 327 -15.46 4.53 -16.99
CA PRO A 327 -15.41 5.91 -17.47
C PRO A 327 -16.69 6.69 -17.11
N GLY A 328 -16.55 7.80 -16.40
CA GLY A 328 -17.66 8.68 -16.04
C GLY A 328 -18.65 8.09 -15.02
N GLN A 329 -18.32 6.98 -14.37
CA GLN A 329 -19.12 6.38 -13.30
C GLN A 329 -18.40 6.47 -11.95
N PRO A 330 -19.15 6.55 -10.82
CA PRO A 330 -18.55 6.40 -9.50
C PRO A 330 -17.95 5.00 -9.32
N ALA A 331 -17.06 4.85 -8.34
CA ALA A 331 -16.47 3.55 -8.00
C ALA A 331 -17.56 2.55 -7.60
N ALA A 332 -17.53 1.35 -8.20
CA ALA A 332 -18.44 0.26 -7.88
C ALA A 332 -17.63 -1.04 -7.71
N GLN A 333 -18.05 -1.87 -6.74
CA GLN A 333 -17.51 -3.21 -6.62
C GLN A 333 -17.90 -4.02 -7.86
N SER A 334 -16.91 -4.67 -8.48
CA SER A 334 -17.22 -5.66 -9.53
C SER A 334 -17.64 -6.96 -8.87
N PRO A 335 -18.64 -7.67 -9.42
CA PRO A 335 -18.89 -9.05 -9.03
C PRO A 335 -17.72 -9.95 -9.43
#